data_AF-A0A496C259-F1
#
_entry.id   AF-A0A496C259-F1
#
_cell.length_a   1.000
_cell.length_b   1.000
_cell.length_c   1.000
_cell.angle_alpha   90.00
_cell.angle_beta   90.00
_cell.angle_gamma   90.00
#
_symmetry.space_group_name_H-M   'P 1'
#
loop_
_entity.id
_entity.type
_entity.pdbx_description
1 polymer ?
#
loop_
_entity_poly.entity_id
_entity_poly.type
_entity_poly.pdbx_seq_one_letter_code
_entity_poly.pdbx_strand_id
1 'polypeptide(L)' 'MGNWERQQTMRKERDKVRRETLGKFFFDLAKLMFTTMVLGEMLLLAKDIGDINNWGMLNIGILGTYLLARVGNRILK' A
#
# COMPACT_ATOMS: atom_id res chain seq x y z
N MET A 1 12.30 -38.33 -14.16
CA MET A 1 12.69 -36.93 -13.93
C MET A 1 11.54 -35.92 -14.07
N GLY A 2 10.51 -36.16 -14.90
CA GLY A 2 9.47 -35.15 -15.19
C GLY A 2 8.49 -34.75 -14.06
N ASN A 3 8.24 -35.58 -13.03
CA ASN A 3 7.31 -35.20 -11.94
C ASN A 3 7.90 -34.16 -10.98
N TRP A 4 9.21 -34.19 -10.77
CA TRP A 4 9.91 -33.24 -9.90
C TRP A 4 9.98 -31.84 -10.53
N GLU A 5 10.27 -31.76 -11.83
CA GLU A 5 10.27 -30.49 -12.56
C GLU A 5 8.87 -29.86 -12.62
N ARG A 6 7.82 -30.66 -12.84
CA ARG A 6 6.43 -30.17 -12.78
C ARG A 6 6.03 -29.67 -11.40
N GLN A 7 6.47 -30.30 -10.31
CA GLN A 7 6.21 -29.78 -8.97
C GLN A 7 6.94 -28.47 -8.70
N GLN A 8 8.17 -28.31 -9.22
CA GLN A 8 8.94 -27.07 -9.07
C GLN A 8 8.32 -25.92 -9.87
N THR A 9 7.84 -26.17 -11.09
CA THR A 9 7.15 -25.14 -11.89
C THR A 9 5.84 -24.72 -11.25
N MET A 10 5.01 -25.67 -10.79
CA MET A 10 3.76 -25.37 -10.09
C MET A 10 3.97 -24.58 -8.78
N ARG A 11 5.05 -24.86 -8.03
CA ARG A 11 5.40 -24.08 -6.85
C ARG A 11 5.80 -22.65 -7.19
N LYS A 12 6.63 -22.46 -8.22
CA LYS A 12 7.03 -21.13 -8.69
C LYS A 12 5.84 -20.30 -9.18
N GLU A 13 4.91 -20.91 -9.91
CA GLU A 13 3.69 -20.23 -10.36
C GLU A 13 2.79 -19.84 -9.18
N ARG A 14 2.56 -20.73 -8.21
CA ARG A 14 1.82 -20.39 -6.99
C ARG A 14 2.44 -19.23 -6.24
N ASP A 15 3.77 -19.24 -6.06
CA ASP A 15 4.45 -18.17 -5.35
C ASP A 15 4.37 -16.85 -6.12
N LYS A 16 4.38 -16.89 -7.46
CA LYS A 16 4.15 -15.71 -8.30
C LYS A 16 2.74 -15.15 -8.12
N VAL A 17 1.71 -15.99 -8.23
CA VAL A 17 0.30 -15.59 -8.02
C VAL A 17 0.08 -15.04 -6.61
N ARG A 18 0.72 -15.63 -5.59
CA ARG A 18 0.67 -15.12 -4.21
C ARG A 18 1.29 -13.73 -4.10
N ARG A 19 2.45 -13.49 -4.72
CA ARG A 19 3.09 -12.16 -4.73
C ARG A 19 2.24 -11.12 -5.45
N GLU A 20 1.65 -11.47 -6.60
CA GLU A 20 0.77 -10.57 -7.35
C GLU A 20 -0.50 -10.23 -6.54
N THR A 21 -1.11 -11.23 -5.90
CA THR A 21 -2.30 -11.03 -5.06
C THR A 21 -1.98 -10.17 -3.84
N LEU A 22 -0.85 -10.43 -3.17
CA LEU A 22 -0.41 -9.66 -2.01
C LEU A 22 -0.07 -8.21 -2.41
N GLY A 23 0.64 -8.03 -3.52
CA GLY A 23 0.96 -6.71 -4.07
C GLY A 23 -0.29 -5.90 -4.40
N LYS A 24 -1.30 -6.56 -5.01
CA LYS A 24 -2.59 -5.93 -5.32
C LYS A 24 -3.36 -5.55 -4.05
N PHE A 25 -3.38 -6.43 -3.04
CA PHE A 25 -3.97 -6.14 -1.73
C PHE A 25 -3.32 -4.92 -1.06
N PHE A 26 -1.99 -4.85 -1.00
CA PHE A 26 -1.30 -3.69 -0.42
C PHE A 26 -1.50 -2.41 -1.22
N PHE A 27 -1.63 -2.51 -2.54
CA PHE A 27 -1.95 -1.37 -3.39
C PHE A 27 -3.38 -0.85 -3.16
N ASP A 28 -4.36 -1.74 -3.06
CA ASP A 28 -5.74 -1.38 -2.73
C ASP A 28 -5.83 -0.81 -1.30
N LEU A 29 -5.09 -1.38 -0.35
CA LEU A 29 -4.94 -0.83 1.00
C LEU A 29 -4.33 0.58 0.98
N ALA A 30 -3.28 0.81 0.18
CA ALA A 30 -2.66 2.12 0.05
C ALA A 30 -3.64 3.16 -0.54
N LYS A 31 -4.43 2.79 -1.56
CA LYS A 31 -5.50 3.64 -2.10
C LYS A 31 -6.55 3.99 -1.06
N LEU A 32 -6.97 2.99 -0.26
CA LEU A 32 -7.96 3.19 0.79
C LEU A 32 -7.43 4.14 1.87
N MET A 33 -6.22 3.91 2.37
CA MET A 33 -5.57 4.78 3.36
C MET A 33 -5.41 6.21 2.85
N PHE A 34 -4.97 6.39 1.60
CA PHE A 34 -4.86 7.71 0.98
C PHE A 34 -6.22 8.42 0.90
N THR A 35 -7.26 7.72 0.48
CA THR A 35 -8.62 8.29 0.37
C THR A 35 -9.15 8.72 1.72
N THR A 36 -9.01 7.87 2.76
CA THR A 36 -9.43 8.20 4.12
C THR A 36 -8.66 9.37 4.70
N MET A 37 -7.35 9.43 4.45
CA MET A 37 -6.49 10.52 4.89
C MET A 37 -6.90 11.85 4.24
N VAL A 38 -7.04 11.89 2.91
CA VAL A 38 -7.44 13.12 2.20
C VAL A 38 -8.82 13.60 2.67
N LEU A 39 -9.78 12.69 2.86
CA LEU A 39 -11.10 13.06 3.38
C LEU A 39 -11.04 13.59 4.83
N GLY A 40 -10.25 12.97 5.70
CA GLY A 40 -10.07 13.41 7.08
C GLY A 40 -9.40 14.77 7.19
N GLU A 41 -8.36 15.00 6.38
CA GLU A 41 -7.62 16.26 6.34
C GLU A 41 -8.44 17.39 5.74
N MET A 42 -9.24 17.12 4.69
CA MET A 42 -10.12 18.13 4.11
C MET A 42 -11.15 18.63 5.12
N LEU A 43 -11.66 17.75 5.98
CA LEU A 43 -12.58 18.11 7.07
C LEU A 43 -11.88 18.95 8.15
N LEU A 44 -10.65 18.58 8.53
CA LEU A 44 -9.89 19.29 9.55
C LEU A 44 -9.43 20.68 9.07
N LEU A 45 -8.97 20.79 7.83
CA LEU A 45 -8.57 22.06 7.21
C LEU A 45 -9.76 23.00 7.01
N ALA A 46 -10.95 22.47 6.71
CA ALA A 46 -12.16 23.29 6.63
C ALA A 46 -12.55 23.91 7.99
N LYS A 47 -12.10 23.32 9.11
CA LYS A 47 -12.44 23.76 10.46
C LYS A 47 -11.44 24.78 10.99
N ASP A 48 -10.15 24.59 10.77
CA ASP A 48 -9.10 25.55 11.15
C ASP A 48 -7.82 25.38 10.31
N ILE A 49 -7.50 26.38 9.49
CA ILE A 49 -6.37 26.37 8.55
C ILE A 49 -5.05 26.76 9.24
N GLY A 50 -5.13 27.46 10.37
CA GLY A 50 -3.98 28.01 11.10
C GLY A 50 -3.32 27.04 12.08
N ASP A 51 -3.90 25.86 12.32
CA ASP A 51 -3.39 24.93 13.33
C ASP A 51 -2.18 24.16 12.80
N ILE A 52 -1.03 24.39 13.43
CA ILE A 52 0.25 23.77 13.09
C ILE A 52 0.26 22.26 13.34
N ASN A 53 -0.57 21.77 14.27
CA ASN A 53 -0.72 20.33 14.53
C ASN A 53 -1.37 19.63 13.33
N ASN A 54 -2.30 20.31 12.67
CA ASN A 54 -3.02 19.79 11.52
C ASN A 54 -2.09 19.62 10.31
N TRP A 55 -1.20 20.61 10.10
CA TRP A 55 -0.11 20.52 9.12
C TRP A 55 0.90 19.41 9.44
N GLY A 56 1.19 19.17 10.72
CA GLY A 56 2.04 18.06 11.17
C GLY A 56 1.43 16.69 10.84
N MET A 57 0.15 16.50 11.12
CA MET A 57 -0.59 15.28 10.76
C MET A 57 -0.59 15.01 9.26
N LEU A 58 -0.75 16.05 8.44
CA LEU A 58 -0.71 15.96 6.98
C LEU A 58 0.63 15.45 6.45
N ASN A 59 1.73 16.00 6.97
CA ASN A 59 3.06 15.53 6.59
C ASN A 59 3.30 14.06 6.99
N ILE A 60 2.85 13.64 8.18
CA ILE A 60 2.97 12.25 8.64
C ILE A 60 2.15 11.30 7.75
N GLY A 61 0.93 11.70 7.37
CA GLY A 61 0.09 10.89 6.50
C GLY A 61 0.67 10.71 5.09
N ILE A 62 1.26 11.76 4.50
CA ILE A 62 1.94 11.68 3.20
C ILE A 62 3.13 10.71 3.28
N LEU A 63 3.93 10.83 4.35
CA LEU A 63 5.10 9.98 4.58
C LEU A 63 4.69 8.51 4.77
N GLY A 64 3.62 8.26 5.54
CA GLY A 64 3.04 6.94 5.73
C GLY A 64 2.55 6.32 4.41
N THR A 65 1.84 7.10 3.60
CA THR A 65 1.36 6.66 2.28
C THR A 65 2.51 6.32 1.35
N TYR A 66 3.57 7.13 1.34
CA TYR A 66 4.78 6.86 0.55
C TYR A 66 5.47 5.56 0.99
N LEU A 67 5.57 5.29 2.29
CA LEU A 67 6.14 4.05 2.81
C LEU A 67 5.28 2.82 2.44
N LEU A 68 3.95 2.91 2.56
CA LEU A 68 3.05 1.83 2.12
C LEU A 68 3.19 1.58 0.61
N ALA A 69 3.21 2.64 -0.21
CA ALA A 69 3.40 2.52 -1.65
C ALA A 69 4.76 1.86 -1.98
N ARG A 70 5.82 2.24 -1.27
CA ARG A 70 7.15 1.64 -1.43
C ARG A 70 7.19 0.17 -1.02
N VAL A 71 6.52 -0.21 0.07
CA VAL A 71 6.39 -1.61 0.50
C VAL A 71 5.59 -2.42 -0.53
N GLY A 72 4.45 -1.91 -0.98
CA GLY A 72 3.65 -2.54 -2.04
C GLY A 72 4.47 -2.75 -3.32
N ASN A 73 5.21 -1.73 -3.75
CA ASN A 73 6.05 -1.81 -4.95
C ASN A 73 7.25 -2.77 -4.79
N ARG A 74 7.75 -2.96 -3.56
CA ARG A 74 8.80 -3.95 -3.24
C ARG A 74 8.28 -5.38 -3.16
N ILE A 75 7.00 -5.57 -2.85
CA ILE A 75 6.35 -6.90 -2.83
C ILE A 75 5.97 -7.34 -4.25
N LEU A 76 5.61 -6.37 -5.11
CA LEU A 76 5.27 -6.59 -6.52
C LEU A 76 6.49 -6.88 -7.40
N LYS A 77 7.65 -6.31 -7.05
CA LYS A 77 8.93 -6.49 -7.75
C LYS A 77 9.70 -7.70 -7.22
#